data_AF-A0A0D6M0W4-F1
#
_entry.id   AF-A0A0D6M0W4-F1
#
_cell.length_a   1.000
_cell.length_b   1.000
_cell.length_c   1.000
_cell.angle_alpha   90.00
_cell.angle_beta   90.00
_cell.angle_gamma   90.00
#
_symmetry.space_group_name_H-M   'P 1'
#
loop_
_entity.id
_entity.type
_entity.pdbx_description
1 polymer ?
#
loop_
_entity_poly.entity_id
_entity_poly.type
_entity_poly.pdbx_seq_one_letter_code
_entity_poly.pdbx_strand_id
1 'polypeptide(L)'
;MNSIVLLCFCAFVVNGDDRLRNPLWEEYKDDDGKFVIPYVINGTYGEEKKILFEMMDEIDKNTCVRFSPRIKEQDYIEIVNEQGLGELNL
;
A
#
# COMPACT_ATOMS: atom_id res chain seq x y z
N MET A 1 -9.83 -3.56 -18.17
CA MET A 1 -9.68 -4.38 -16.96
C MET A 1 -11.01 -4.42 -16.23
N ASN A 2 -11.55 -5.61 -15.96
CA ASN A 2 -12.92 -5.80 -15.47
C ASN A 2 -13.08 -5.26 -14.03
N SER A 3 -14.09 -4.39 -13.86
CA SER A 3 -14.57 -3.76 -12.61
C SER A 3 -14.68 -4.68 -11.39
N ILE A 4 -14.74 -6.00 -11.58
CA ILE A 4 -14.92 -6.98 -10.51
C ILE A 4 -13.60 -7.29 -9.78
N VAL A 5 -12.45 -7.20 -10.46
CA VAL A 5 -11.15 -7.49 -9.84
C VAL A 5 -10.70 -6.34 -8.90
N LEU A 6 -11.09 -5.10 -9.21
CA LEU A 6 -10.77 -3.93 -8.37
C LEU A 6 -11.59 -3.87 -7.07
N LEU A 7 -12.85 -4.31 -7.08
CA LEU A 7 -13.65 -4.40 -5.85
C LEU A 7 -13.07 -5.43 -4.86
N CYS A 8 -12.44 -6.50 -5.37
CA CYS A 8 -11.81 -7.50 -4.52
C CYS A 8 -10.56 -6.99 -3.79
N PHE A 9 -9.85 -5.96 -4.27
CA PHE A 9 -8.69 -5.42 -3.55
C PHE A 9 -9.09 -4.57 -2.33
N CYS A 10 -10.13 -3.73 -2.45
CA CYS A 10 -10.74 -3.08 -1.29
C CYS A 10 -11.30 -4.10 -0.30
N ALA A 11 -11.86 -5.21 -0.79
CA ALA A 11 -12.35 -6.26 0.08
C ALA A 11 -11.23 -7.07 0.73
N PHE A 12 -10.16 -7.46 0.03
CA PHE A 12 -9.09 -8.26 0.64
C PHE A 12 -8.16 -7.46 1.56
N VAL A 13 -7.92 -6.19 1.24
CA VAL A 13 -7.07 -5.31 2.05
C VAL A 13 -7.85 -4.69 3.22
N VAL A 14 -9.19 -4.55 3.13
CA VAL A 14 -9.99 -3.79 4.14
C VAL A 14 -11.27 -4.51 4.63
N ASN A 15 -11.86 -5.46 3.89
CA ASN A 15 -13.05 -6.24 4.26
C ASN A 15 -12.86 -7.77 4.12
N GLY A 16 -11.71 -8.29 4.55
CA GLY A 16 -11.59 -9.71 4.88
C GLY A 16 -12.36 -9.98 6.17
N ASP A 17 -12.78 -11.21 6.42
CA ASP A 17 -13.27 -11.70 7.71
C ASP A 17 -12.63 -10.90 8.86
N ASP A 18 -13.43 -10.28 9.73
CA ASP A 18 -12.97 -9.37 10.81
C ASP A 18 -11.85 -9.98 11.68
N ARG A 19 -11.66 -11.31 11.61
CA ARG A 19 -10.61 -12.07 12.30
C ARG A 19 -9.23 -12.06 11.62
N LEU A 20 -9.10 -11.57 10.40
CA LEU A 20 -7.84 -11.47 9.63
C LEU A 20 -7.45 -10.02 9.31
N ARG A 21 -8.17 -9.04 9.86
CA ARG A 21 -7.83 -7.63 9.70
C ARG A 21 -6.52 -7.39 10.45
N ASN A 22 -5.43 -7.12 9.74
CA ASN A 22 -4.26 -6.53 10.37
C ASN A 22 -4.59 -5.05 10.64
N PRO A 23 -4.83 -4.63 11.89
CA PRO A 23 -5.33 -3.28 12.20
C PRO A 23 -4.28 -2.19 12.01
N LEU A 24 -3.06 -2.57 11.59
CA LEU A 24 -1.88 -1.71 11.51
C LEU A 24 -2.14 -0.35 10.87
N TRP A 25 -2.93 -0.32 9.79
CA TRP A 25 -3.19 0.91 9.03
C TRP A 25 -4.41 1.69 9.51
N GLU A 26 -5.19 1.18 10.48
CA GLU A 26 -6.38 1.88 10.97
C GLU A 26 -6.04 3.20 11.68
N GLU A 27 -4.83 3.29 12.25
CA GLU A 27 -4.31 4.50 12.90
C GLU A 27 -3.74 5.53 11.92
N TYR A 28 -3.44 5.12 10.69
CA TYR A 28 -2.90 5.98 9.64
C TYR A 28 -4.01 6.33 8.64
N LYS A 29 -4.73 7.43 8.90
CA LYS A 29 -5.74 7.96 7.98
C LYS A 29 -5.45 9.39 7.58
N ASP A 30 -5.74 9.71 6.32
CA ASP A 30 -5.70 11.09 5.83
C ASP A 30 -7.04 11.81 6.01
N ASP A 31 -7.07 13.08 5.62
CA ASP A 31 -8.25 13.94 5.71
C ASP A 31 -9.42 13.46 4.83
N ASP A 32 -9.14 12.63 3.80
CA ASP A 32 -10.14 12.00 2.94
C ASP A 32 -10.70 10.69 3.56
N GLY A 33 -10.18 10.28 4.72
CA GLY A 33 -10.54 9.04 5.40
C GLY A 33 -9.93 7.79 4.77
N LYS A 34 -8.93 7.92 3.89
CA LYS A 34 -8.20 6.80 3.30
C LYS A 34 -7.17 6.25 4.27
N PHE A 35 -6.97 4.94 4.23
CA PHE A 35 -5.90 4.26 4.94
C PHE A 35 -4.57 4.56 4.25
N VAL A 36 -3.68 5.24 4.97
CA VAL A 36 -2.35 5.60 4.50
C VAL A 36 -1.40 4.46 4.81
N ILE A 37 -0.70 3.97 3.79
CA ILE A 37 0.40 3.02 3.93
C ILE A 37 1.70 3.80 3.70
N PRO A 38 2.45 4.12 4.78
CA PRO A 38 3.76 4.75 4.66
C PRO A 38 4.73 3.79 3.99
N TYR A 39 5.54 4.28 3.05
CA TYR A 39 6.54 3.45 2.37
C TYR A 39 7.91 4.12 2.25
N VAL A 40 8.93 3.27 2.15
CA VAL A 40 10.28 3.62 1.71
C VAL A 40 10.62 2.75 0.50
N ILE A 41 11.26 3.34 -0.51
CA ILE A 41 11.79 2.60 -1.66
C ILE A 41 13.30 2.48 -1.45
N ASN A 42 13.79 1.25 -1.34
CA ASN A 42 15.21 0.96 -1.17
C ASN A 42 15.71 0.08 -2.33
N GLY A 43 16.93 0.33 -2.78
CA GLY A 43 17.50 -0.32 -3.97
C GLY A 43 17.39 0.50 -5.26
N THR A 44 17.97 -0.04 -6.33
CA THR A 44 18.07 0.66 -7.61
C THR A 44 16.86 0.33 -8.48
N TYR A 45 15.97 1.30 -8.63
CA TYR A 45 14.87 1.22 -9.58
C TYR A 45 15.15 2.10 -10.79
N GLY A 46 15.20 1.49 -11.97
CA GLY A 46 15.26 2.20 -13.25
C GLY A 46 13.86 2.67 -13.67
N GLU A 47 13.48 2.32 -14.90
CA GLU A 47 12.16 2.66 -15.47
C GLU A 47 10.98 2.04 -14.68
N GLU A 48 11.22 0.93 -13.98
CA GLU A 48 10.24 0.25 -13.13
C GLU A 48 9.68 1.14 -12.02
N LYS A 49 10.45 2.15 -11.57
CA LYS A 49 9.99 3.13 -10.58
C LYS A 49 8.74 3.89 -11.05
N LYS A 50 8.68 4.18 -12.36
CA LYS A 50 7.54 4.88 -12.95
C LYS A 50 6.29 4.00 -12.90
N ILE A 51 6.42 2.74 -13.30
CA ILE A 51 5.32 1.76 -13.27
C ILE A 51 4.82 1.56 -11.83
N LEU A 52 5.73 1.50 -10.86
CA LEU A 52 5.38 1.39 -9.44
C LEU A 52 4.50 2.57 -9.00
N PHE A 53 4.90 3.80 -9.29
CA PHE A 53 4.12 4.98 -8.92
C PHE A 53 2.78 5.09 -9.66
N GLU A 54 2.73 4.71 -10.94
CA GLU A 54 1.47 4.64 -11.70
C GLU A 54 0.50 3.65 -11.06
N MET A 55 0.99 2.49 -10.61
CA MET A 55 0.16 1.50 -9.91
C MET A 55 -0.30 2.00 -8.53
N MET A 56 0.55 2.71 -7.78
CA MET A 56 0.16 3.32 -6.51
C MET A 56 -0.97 4.36 -6.70
N ASP A 57 -0.88 5.19 -7.74
CA ASP A 57 -1.88 6.20 -8.07
C ASP A 57 -3.20 5.56 -8.55
N GLU A 58 -3.14 4.48 -9.33
CA GLU A 58 -4.33 3.69 -9.69
C GLU A 58 -4.99 3.06 -8.46
N ILE A 59 -4.21 2.59 -7.48
CA ILE A 59 -4.76 2.09 -6.21
C ILE A 59 -5.45 3.21 -5.43
N ASP A 60 -4.82 4.39 -5.30
CA ASP A 60 -5.41 5.55 -4.62
C ASP A 60 -6.74 5.93 -5.28
N LYS A 61 -6.77 6.09 -6.60
CA LYS A 61 -7.97 6.49 -7.34
C LYS A 61 -9.15 5.54 -7.17
N ASN A 62 -8.88 4.24 -7.12
CA ASN A 62 -9.94 3.23 -7.16
C ASN A 62 -10.25 2.60 -5.79
N THR A 63 -9.49 2.93 -4.75
CA THR A 63 -9.62 2.32 -3.42
C THR A 63 -9.58 3.36 -2.29
N CYS A 64 -9.77 2.88 -1.06
CA CYS A 64 -9.57 3.66 0.16
C CYS A 64 -8.14 3.54 0.72
N VAL A 65 -7.18 3.07 -0.09
CA VAL A 65 -5.77 2.91 0.31
C VAL A 65 -4.94 3.96 -0.42
N ARG A 66 -4.04 4.63 0.29
CA ARG A 66 -3.11 5.63 -0.25
C ARG A 66 -1.69 5.30 0.17
N PHE A 67 -0.79 5.15 -0.80
CA PHE A 67 0.63 5.04 -0.50
C PHE A 67 1.23 6.43 -0.33
N SER A 68 1.92 6.67 0.78
CA SER A 68 2.59 7.95 1.05
C SER A 68 4.06 7.73 1.41
N PRO A 69 5.00 8.54 0.90
CA PRO A 69 6.38 8.48 1.37
C PRO A 69 6.44 8.66 2.89
N ARG A 70 7.14 7.74 3.57
CA ARG A 70 7.30 7.78 5.02
C ARG A 70 8.03 9.06 5.44
N ILE A 71 7.55 9.67 6.53
CA ILE A 71 8.17 10.81 7.20
C ILE A 71 8.65 10.43 8.61
N LYS A 72 7.77 9.86 9.44
CA LYS A 72 8.03 9.58 10.87
C LYS A 72 7.25 8.40 11.43
N GLU A 73 6.44 7.75 10.61
CA GLU A 73 5.57 6.65 10.97
C GLU A 73 6.41 5.48 11.49
N GLN A 74 5.95 4.84 12.55
CA GLN A 74 6.65 3.68 13.13
C GLN A 74 6.50 2.49 12.19
N ASP A 75 5.26 2.25 11.75
CA ASP A 75 4.89 1.19 10.84
C ASP A 75 4.98 1.69 9.41
N TYR A 76 5.71 0.97 8.57
CA TYR A 76 5.87 1.28 7.16
C TYR A 76 6.26 0.02 6.39
N ILE A 77 6.01 0.03 5.09
CA ILE A 77 6.52 -1.02 4.21
C ILE A 77 7.81 -0.56 3.53
N GLU A 78 8.74 -1.48 3.38
CA GLU A 78 9.93 -1.27 2.56
C GLU A 78 9.74 -1.99 1.22
N ILE A 79 9.82 -1.23 0.14
CA ILE A 79 9.74 -1.75 -1.23
C ILE A 79 11.18 -1.89 -1.71
N VAL A 80 11.63 -3.14 -1.85
CA VAL A 80 12.99 -3.48 -2.28
C VAL A 80 13.00 -4.14 -3.66
N ASN A 81 13.98 -3.78 -4.50
CA ASN A 81 14.18 -4.41 -5.81
C ASN A 81 15.20 -5.55 -5.71
N GLU A 82 14.98 -6.45 -4.76
CA GLU A 82 15.88 -7.56 -4.48
C GLU A 82 15.08 -8.86 -4.42
N GLN A 83 15.53 -9.86 -5.19
CA GLN A 83 14.82 -11.13 -5.29
C GLN A 83 14.79 -11.83 -3.92
N GLY A 84 13.59 -11.98 -3.35
CA GLY A 84 13.37 -12.72 -2.10
C GLY A 84 13.52 -11.90 -0.82
N LEU A 85 13.73 -10.57 -0.91
CA LEU A 85 13.71 -9.67 0.22
C LEU A 85 12.50 -8.73 0.10
N GLY A 86 11.85 -8.46 1.22
CA GLY A 86 10.58 -7.77 1.32
C GLY A 86 10.15 -7.89 2.77
N GLU A 87 10.89 -7.23 3.65
CA GLU A 87 10.67 -7.33 5.09
C GLU A 87 9.57 -6.33 5.51
N LEU A 88 8.49 -6.86 6.08
CA LEU A 88 7.55 -6.07 6.88
C LEU A 88 8.24 -5.79 8.22
N ASN A 89 8.80 -4.59 8.37
CA ASN A 89 9.27 -4.12 9.67
C ASN A 89 8.04 -3.71 10.50
N LEU A 90 7.61 -4.62 11.39
CA LEU A 90 6.53 -4.46 12.36
C LEU A 90 7.06 -4.14 13.75
#